data_AF-A0A254T7P1-F1
#
_entry.id   AF-A0A254T7P1-F1
#
_cell.length_a   1.000
_cell.length_b   1.000
_cell.length_c   1.000
_cell.angle_alpha   90.00
_cell.angle_beta   90.00
_cell.angle_gamma   90.00
#
_symmetry.space_group_name_H-M   'P 1'
#
loop_
_entity.id
_entity.type
_entity.pdbx_description
1 polymer ?
#
loop_
_entity_poly.entity_id
_entity_poly.type
_entity_poly.pdbx_seq_one_letter_code
_entity_poly.pdbx_strand_id
1 'polypeptide(L)'
;MRVLKWMLDRIEGTAGGTENIFGLTPRYEDLKWDGLEFTQAQFDRITSIDKAAWEAELKLHAELFDKLKYHLPAELASTKAALEKRLAA
;
A
#
# COMPACT_ATOMS: atom_id res chain seq x y z
N MET A 1 17.56 -6.03 8.39
CA MET A 1 16.64 -5.71 7.26
C MET A 1 15.32 -6.43 7.49
N ARG A 2 14.26 -5.72 7.92
CA ARG A 2 13.00 -6.36 8.36
C ARG A 2 12.00 -6.50 7.20
N VAL A 3 11.69 -5.38 6.55
CA VAL A 3 10.76 -5.33 5.41
C VAL A 3 11.29 -6.09 4.19
N LEU A 4 12.57 -5.89 3.83
CA LEU A 4 13.16 -6.62 2.69
C LEU A 4 13.20 -8.13 2.91
N LYS A 5 13.44 -8.58 4.15
CA LYS A 5 13.34 -10.01 4.47
C LYS A 5 11.92 -10.53 4.26
N TRP A 6 10.91 -9.81 4.76
CA TRP A 6 9.52 -10.17 4.51
C TRP A 6 9.16 -10.21 3.02
N MET A 7 9.67 -9.28 2.21
CA MET A 7 9.45 -9.31 0.76
C MET A 7 10.02 -10.58 0.12
N LEU A 8 11.20 -11.04 0.54
CA LEU A 8 11.78 -12.31 0.07
C LEU A 8 10.95 -13.50 0.54
N ASP A 9 10.62 -13.57 1.83
CA ASP A 9 9.82 -14.66 2.40
C ASP A 9 8.42 -14.73 1.74
N ARG A 10 7.85 -13.58 1.34
CA ARG A 10 6.60 -13.51 0.56
C ARG A 10 6.74 -14.11 -0.83
N ILE A 11 7.83 -13.80 -1.53
CA ILE A 11 8.12 -14.35 -2.87
C ILE A 11 8.34 -15.86 -2.79
N GLU A 12 8.98 -16.33 -1.70
CA GLU A 12 9.22 -17.74 -1.42
C GLU A 12 7.99 -18.48 -0.87
N GLY A 13 6.89 -17.77 -0.59
CA GLY A 13 5.65 -18.35 -0.06
C GLY A 13 5.72 -18.74 1.43
N THR A 14 6.74 -18.29 2.15
CA THR A 14 6.97 -18.61 3.57
C THR A 14 6.44 -17.54 4.53
N ALA A 15 6.03 -16.37 4.03
CA ALA A 15 5.39 -15.31 4.82
C ALA A 15 3.97 -14.97 4.36
N GLY A 16 3.15 -14.54 5.32
CA GLY A 16 1.79 -14.07 5.11
C GLY A 16 1.68 -12.56 4.95
N GLY A 17 0.45 -12.07 4.98
CA GLY A 17 0.10 -10.66 5.02
C GLY A 17 -1.42 -10.52 5.07
N THR A 18 -1.88 -9.30 5.33
CA THR A 18 -3.31 -8.95 5.33
C THR A 18 -3.62 -8.17 4.06
N GLU A 19 -4.67 -8.59 3.34
CA GLU A 19 -5.17 -7.86 2.18
C GLU A 19 -5.83 -6.56 2.62
N ASN A 20 -5.61 -5.52 1.83
CA ASN A 20 -6.25 -4.22 1.97
C ASN A 20 -6.49 -3.60 0.59
N ILE A 21 -7.03 -2.38 0.57
CA ILE A 21 -7.37 -1.68 -0.67
C ILE A 21 -6.18 -1.34 -1.57
N PHE A 22 -4.94 -1.44 -1.08
CA PHE A 22 -3.70 -1.20 -1.83
C PHE A 22 -2.94 -2.48 -2.19
N GLY A 23 -3.43 -3.65 -1.79
CA GLY A 23 -2.77 -4.93 -2.02
C GLY A 23 -2.55 -5.65 -0.71
N LEU A 24 -1.31 -6.00 -0.41
CA LEU A 24 -0.98 -6.82 0.76
C LEU A 24 0.03 -6.10 1.65
N THR A 25 -0.31 -5.95 2.92
CA THR A 25 0.57 -5.42 3.96
C THR A 25 1.02 -6.56 4.88
N PRO A 26 2.28 -6.58 5.39
CA PRO A 26 2.69 -7.56 6.39
C PRO A 26 1.78 -7.51 7.62
N ARG A 27 1.65 -8.61 8.35
CA ARG A 27 1.16 -8.56 9.73
C ARG A 27 2.31 -8.21 10.67
N TYR A 28 2.00 -7.74 11.87
CA TYR A 28 3.03 -7.41 12.85
C TYR A 28 3.93 -8.62 13.14
N GLU A 29 3.36 -9.82 13.22
CA GLU A 29 4.06 -11.09 13.45
C GLU A 29 4.92 -11.57 12.26
N ASP A 30 4.67 -11.06 11.05
CA ASP A 30 5.45 -11.42 9.86
C ASP A 30 6.82 -10.70 9.83
N LEU A 31 7.01 -9.68 10.69
CA LEU A 31 8.24 -8.91 10.80
C LEU A 31 9.07 -9.29 12.03
N LYS A 32 10.38 -9.11 11.92
CA LYS A 32 11.35 -9.41 12.97
C LYS A 32 11.68 -8.16 13.78
N TRP A 33 11.31 -8.13 15.05
CA TRP A 33 11.47 -6.96 15.94
C TRP A 33 12.62 -7.10 16.95
N ASP A 34 13.38 -8.18 16.89
CA ASP A 34 14.56 -8.37 17.72
C ASP A 34 15.52 -7.17 17.60
N GLY A 35 15.99 -6.69 18.75
CA GLY A 35 16.87 -5.53 18.85
C GLY A 35 16.23 -4.18 18.53
N LEU A 36 14.89 -4.08 18.47
CA LEU A 36 14.18 -2.81 18.26
C LEU A 36 12.92 -2.75 19.13
N GLU A 37 12.82 -1.73 19.99
CA GLU A 37 11.57 -1.41 20.68
C GLU A 37 10.58 -0.77 19.71
N PHE A 38 9.83 -1.62 19.03
CA PHE A 38 8.73 -1.22 18.16
C PHE A 38 7.49 -1.97 18.62
N THR A 39 6.41 -1.24 18.87
CA THR A 39 5.18 -1.80 19.44
C THR A 39 4.17 -2.10 18.35
N GLN A 40 3.25 -3.02 18.62
CA GLN A 40 2.12 -3.29 17.73
C GLN A 40 1.28 -2.03 17.46
N ALA A 41 1.04 -1.18 18.48
CA ALA A 41 0.33 0.08 18.29
C ALA A 41 1.03 1.05 17.32
N GLN A 42 2.38 1.09 17.33
CA GLN A 42 3.13 1.88 16.36
C GLN A 42 3.02 1.30 14.95
N PHE A 43 3.05 -0.03 14.84
CA PHE A 43 2.85 -0.74 13.57
C PHE A 43 1.46 -0.47 12.99
N ASP A 44 0.42 -0.63 13.79
CA ASP A 44 -0.97 -0.42 13.38
C ASP A 44 -1.18 1.03 12.92
N ARG A 45 -0.53 1.99 13.59
CA ARG A 45 -0.58 3.40 13.19
C ARG A 45 0.05 3.63 11.81
N ILE A 46 1.26 3.12 11.55
CA ILE A 46 1.95 3.38 10.28
C ILE A 46 1.37 2.58 9.11
N THR A 47 0.69 1.46 9.39
CA THR A 47 0.01 0.64 8.38
C THR A 47 -1.46 0.99 8.22
N SER A 48 -1.97 1.94 9.01
CA SER A 48 -3.35 2.41 8.91
C SER A 48 -3.64 3.08 7.57
N ILE A 49 -4.88 2.94 7.13
CA ILE A 49 -5.38 3.50 5.88
C ILE A 49 -6.40 4.57 6.22
N ASP A 50 -6.03 5.83 6.02
CA ASP A 50 -6.94 6.97 6.15
C ASP A 50 -7.65 7.23 4.82
N LYS A 51 -8.93 6.87 4.75
CA LYS A 51 -9.74 7.02 3.55
C LYS A 51 -9.81 8.47 3.06
N ALA A 52 -9.92 9.45 3.97
CA ALA A 52 -10.01 10.86 3.60
C ALA A 52 -8.69 11.38 3.02
N ALA A 53 -7.55 10.95 3.59
CA ALA A 53 -6.23 11.26 3.04
C ALA A 53 -6.07 10.68 1.62
N TRP A 54 -6.53 9.45 1.40
CA TRP A 54 -6.45 8.81 0.09
C TRP A 54 -7.40 9.40 -0.96
N GLU A 55 -8.60 9.87 -0.56
CA GLU A 55 -9.47 10.63 -1.46
C GLU A 55 -8.82 11.94 -1.93
N ALA A 56 -8.06 12.60 -1.05
CA ALA A 56 -7.26 13.76 -1.42
C ALA A 56 -6.11 13.38 -2.37
N GLU A 57 -5.39 12.29 -2.06
CA GLU A 57 -4.28 11.79 -2.89
C GLU A 57 -4.73 11.42 -4.32
N LEU A 58 -5.93 10.85 -4.48
CA LEU A 58 -6.49 10.49 -5.78
C LEU A 58 -6.81 11.71 -6.65
N LYS A 59 -7.14 12.86 -6.03
CA LYS A 59 -7.27 14.14 -6.75
C LYS A 59 -5.91 14.62 -7.25
N LEU A 60 -4.87 14.52 -6.44
CA LEU A 60 -3.50 14.85 -6.84
C LEU A 60 -3.02 13.96 -8.00
N HIS A 61 -3.35 12.67 -7.97
CA HIS A 61 -3.08 11.77 -9.09
C HIS A 61 -3.85 12.14 -10.36
N ALA A 62 -5.09 12.63 -10.23
CA ALA A 62 -5.85 13.12 -11.38
C ALA A 62 -5.17 14.35 -12.02
N GLU A 63 -4.69 15.28 -11.20
CA GLU A 63 -3.93 16.44 -11.68
C GLU A 63 -2.61 16.03 -12.34
N LEU A 64 -1.88 15.06 -11.76
CA LEU A 64 -0.65 14.54 -12.35
C LEU A 64 -0.92 13.88 -13.70
N PHE A 65 -1.99 13.10 -13.82
CA PHE A 65 -2.33 12.39 -15.05
C PHE A 65 -2.78 13.35 -16.17
N ASP A 66 -3.47 14.45 -15.85
CA ASP A 66 -3.75 15.49 -16.87
C ASP A 66 -2.47 16.16 -17.37
N LYS A 67 -1.51 16.45 -16.48
CA LYS A 67 -0.19 17.00 -16.87
C LYS A 67 0.59 16.04 -17.78
N LEU A 68 0.46 14.73 -17.56
CA LEU A 68 1.15 13.68 -18.30
C LEU A 68 0.32 13.08 -19.45
N LYS A 69 -0.83 13.67 -19.79
CA LYS A 69 -1.79 13.06 -20.74
C LYS A 69 -1.21 12.70 -22.10
N TYR A 70 -0.18 13.43 -22.54
CA TYR A 70 0.54 13.08 -23.74
C TYR A 70 1.47 11.88 -23.47
N HIS A 71 1.12 10.73 -24.05
CA HIS A 71 1.73 9.41 -23.82
C HIS A 71 1.45 8.75 -22.47
N LEU A 72 0.38 9.13 -21.76
CA LEU A 72 -0.06 8.36 -20.60
C LEU A 72 -0.61 6.98 -21.05
N PRO A 73 -0.04 5.85 -20.60
CA PRO A 73 -0.59 4.53 -20.89
C PRO A 73 -2.01 4.38 -20.33
N ALA A 74 -2.90 3.76 -21.10
CA ALA A 74 -4.30 3.57 -20.71
C ALA A 74 -4.44 2.70 -19.44
N GLU A 75 -3.47 1.83 -19.19
CA GLU A 75 -3.38 0.95 -18.02
C GLU A 75 -3.25 1.76 -16.73
N LEU A 76 -2.55 2.90 -16.74
CA LEU A 76 -2.41 3.75 -15.55
C LEU A 76 -3.73 4.41 -15.18
N ALA A 77 -4.45 4.96 -16.16
CA ALA A 77 -5.79 5.53 -15.95
C ALA A 77 -6.78 4.46 -15.47
N SER A 78 -6.73 3.27 -16.06
CA SER A 78 -7.56 2.13 -15.66
C SER A 78 -7.28 1.67 -14.23
N THR A 79 -6.00 1.64 -13.83
CA THR A 79 -5.58 1.26 -12.48
C THR A 79 -6.07 2.27 -11.44
N LYS A 80 -5.95 3.58 -11.73
CA LYS A 80 -6.48 4.65 -10.86
C LYS A 80 -7.98 4.51 -10.65
N ALA A 81 -8.74 4.28 -11.73
CA ALA A 81 -10.20 4.10 -11.65
C ALA A 81 -10.58 2.84 -10.86
N ALA A 82 -9.82 1.75 -10.98
CA ALA A 82 -10.03 0.55 -10.16
C ALA A 82 -9.75 0.80 -8.68
N LEU A 83 -8.71 1.58 -8.36
CA LEU A 83 -8.37 1.96 -6.99
C LEU A 83 -9.45 2.85 -6.37
N GLU A 84 -9.95 3.85 -7.12
CA GLU A 84 -11.08 4.70 -6.71
C GLU A 84 -12.31 3.87 -6.33
N LYS A 85 -12.65 2.86 -7.13
CA LYS A 85 -13.78 1.95 -6.82
C LYS A 85 -13.56 1.16 -5.54
N ARG A 86 -12.34 0.63 -5.32
CA ARG A 86 -11.98 -0.11 -4.10
C ARG A 86 -12.01 0.76 -2.86
N LEU A 87 -11.62 2.04 -2.99
CA LEU A 87 -11.67 2.99 -1.88
C LEU A 87 -13.11 3.41 -1.56
N ALA A 88 -13.97 3.53 -2.56
CA ALA A 88 -15.37 3.94 -2.39
C ALA A 88 -16.27 2.84 -1.79
N ALA A 89 -15.95 1.57 -2.02
CA ALA A 89 -16.61 0.41 -1.41
C ALA A 89 -16.47 0.41 0.13
#